data_AF-A0A9K3LQU2-F1
#
_entry.id   AF-A0A9K3LQU2-F1
#
_cell.length_a   1.000
_cell.length_b   1.000
_cell.length_c   1.000
_cell.angle_alpha   90.00
_cell.angle_beta   90.00
_cell.angle_gamma   90.00
#
_symmetry.space_group_name_H-M   'P 1'
#
loop_
_entity.id
_entity.type
_entity.pdbx_description
1 polymer ?
#
loop_
_entity_poly.entity_id
_entity_poly.type
_entity_poly.pdbx_seq_one_letter_code
_entity_poly.pdbx_strand_id
1 'polypeptide(L)'
;MSPPSATTATTTLIRQKYRQLGRLVQKLPEAKYDPQQSWDELRTAFKTPLTETETLEQRLAKADERRSFLQMITPKSASQDTKGGKWVYKNGQRLEHVNGTVRDSNGRVVSNWDGKNLDPDSVKRHNHHLKRLGFRNNAHAKGIF
;
A
#
# COMPACT_ATOMS: atom_id res chain seq x y z
N MET A 1 1.60 27.88 -28.06
CA MET A 1 1.61 26.78 -27.07
C MET A 1 0.49 27.06 -26.08
N SER A 2 -0.66 26.37 -26.20
CA SER A 2 -1.82 26.60 -25.33
C SER A 2 -1.68 25.82 -24.02
N PRO A 3 -2.04 26.39 -22.87
CA PRO A 3 -1.83 25.74 -21.57
C PRO A 3 -2.74 24.52 -21.45
N PRO A 4 -2.24 23.35 -21.02
CA PRO A 4 -3.09 22.23 -20.71
C PRO A 4 -3.73 22.44 -19.32
N SER A 5 -5.02 22.08 -19.23
CA SER A 5 -5.42 21.00 -18.31
C SER A 5 -5.86 21.26 -16.85
N ALA A 6 -6.42 22.42 -16.49
CA ALA A 6 -7.09 22.55 -15.18
C ALA A 6 -8.19 21.47 -14.99
N THR A 7 -8.97 21.18 -16.03
CA THR A 7 -10.02 20.16 -16.03
C THR A 7 -9.47 18.73 -16.00
N THR A 8 -8.31 18.48 -16.62
CA THR A 8 -7.71 17.14 -16.70
C THR A 8 -7.10 16.71 -15.36
N ALA A 9 -6.49 17.64 -14.62
CA ALA A 9 -5.98 17.37 -13.27
C ALA A 9 -7.13 16.95 -12.34
N THR A 10 -8.22 17.72 -12.35
CA THR A 10 -9.43 17.41 -11.56
C THR A 10 -10.06 16.08 -11.96
N THR A 11 -10.14 15.79 -13.26
CA THR A 11 -10.65 14.50 -13.76
C THR A 11 -9.79 13.33 -13.28
N THR A 12 -8.47 13.51 -13.25
CA THR A 12 -7.52 12.49 -12.77
C THR A 12 -7.70 12.23 -11.28
N LEU A 13 -7.87 13.29 -10.49
CA LEU A 13 -8.14 13.20 -9.06
C LEU A 13 -9.45 12.45 -8.77
N ILE A 14 -10.54 12.80 -9.45
CA ILE A 14 -11.84 12.14 -9.30
C ILE A 14 -11.72 10.64 -9.61
N ARG A 15 -11.06 10.29 -10.74
CA ARG A 15 -10.82 8.89 -11.13
C ARG A 15 -10.00 8.15 -10.09
N GLN A 16 -9.00 8.80 -9.50
CA GLN A 16 -8.18 8.22 -8.45
C GLN A 16 -9.01 7.90 -7.20
N LYS A 17 -9.84 8.84 -6.73
CA LYS A 17 -10.73 8.66 -5.57
C LYS A 17 -11.74 7.53 -5.83
N TYR A 18 -12.39 7.53 -6.99
CA TYR A 18 -13.31 6.47 -7.41
C TYR A 18 -12.66 5.08 -7.37
N ARG A 19 -11.45 4.94 -7.92
CA ARG A 19 -10.69 3.67 -7.91
C ARG A 19 -10.32 3.24 -6.49
N GLN A 20 -9.93 4.18 -5.62
CA GLN A 20 -9.58 3.88 -4.24
C GLN A 20 -10.78 3.36 -3.46
N LEU A 21 -11.93 4.02 -3.58
CA LEU A 21 -13.17 3.57 -2.97
C LEU A 21 -13.64 2.21 -3.54
N GLY A 22 -13.58 2.02 -4.86
CA GLY A 22 -13.96 0.75 -5.49
C GLY A 22 -13.13 -0.45 -4.98
N ARG A 23 -11.83 -0.25 -4.73
CA ARG A 23 -10.97 -1.28 -4.11
C ARG A 23 -11.37 -1.61 -2.67
N LEU A 24 -11.95 -0.66 -1.94
CA LEU A 24 -12.45 -0.91 -0.58
C LEU A 24 -13.79 -1.61 -0.62
N VAL A 25 -14.69 -1.21 -1.52
CA VAL A 25 -15.99 -1.87 -1.72
C VAL A 25 -15.80 -3.36 -2.07
N GLN A 26 -14.83 -3.68 -2.94
CA GLN A 26 -14.48 -5.08 -3.25
C GLN A 26 -14.00 -5.91 -2.07
N LYS A 27 -13.53 -5.26 -0.99
CA LYS A 27 -12.98 -5.92 0.20
C LYS A 27 -13.97 -5.92 1.37
N LEU A 28 -15.19 -5.42 1.15
CA LEU A 28 -16.21 -5.46 2.18
C LEU A 28 -16.61 -6.92 2.46
N PRO A 29 -16.92 -7.25 3.72
CA PRO A 29 -17.38 -8.59 4.07
C PRO A 29 -18.77 -8.83 3.45
N GLU A 30 -18.85 -9.79 2.54
CA GLU A 30 -20.08 -10.15 1.80
C GLU A 30 -21.22 -10.58 2.73
N ALA A 31 -20.90 -11.06 3.94
CA ALA A 31 -21.89 -11.45 4.93
C ALA A 31 -22.80 -10.32 5.43
N LYS A 32 -22.36 -9.05 5.29
CA LYS A 32 -23.10 -7.87 5.80
C LYS A 32 -23.51 -6.89 4.71
N TYR A 33 -22.85 -6.93 3.57
CA TYR A 33 -23.03 -5.96 2.50
C TYR A 33 -23.16 -6.68 1.17
N ASP A 34 -24.20 -6.37 0.41
CA ASP A 34 -24.29 -6.79 -0.98
C ASP A 34 -23.26 -5.98 -1.80
N PRO A 35 -22.28 -6.66 -2.43
CA PRO A 35 -21.27 -5.99 -3.25
C PRO A 35 -21.89 -5.20 -4.40
N GLN A 36 -22.97 -5.73 -5.00
CA GLN A 36 -23.61 -5.13 -6.18
C GLN A 36 -24.24 -3.79 -5.81
N GLN A 37 -25.01 -3.75 -4.73
CA GLN A 37 -25.63 -2.53 -4.20
C GLN A 37 -24.59 -1.47 -3.84
N SER A 38 -23.53 -1.88 -3.14
CA SER A 38 -22.44 -0.98 -2.74
C SER A 38 -21.71 -0.36 -3.96
N TRP A 39 -21.58 -1.13 -5.04
CA TRP A 39 -21.02 -0.65 -6.31
C TRP A 39 -21.95 0.31 -7.04
N ASP A 40 -23.25 0.01 -7.06
CA ASP A 40 -24.22 0.85 -7.75
C ASP A 40 -24.40 2.18 -7.03
N GLU A 41 -24.43 2.21 -5.70
CA GLU A 41 -24.37 3.45 -4.91
C GLU A 41 -23.12 4.29 -5.19
N LEU A 42 -21.97 3.64 -5.32
CA LEU A 42 -20.71 4.33 -5.63
C LEU A 42 -20.74 4.91 -7.05
N ARG A 43 -21.29 4.17 -8.02
CA ARG A 43 -21.45 4.65 -9.39
C ARG A 43 -22.43 5.82 -9.47
N THR A 44 -23.58 5.72 -8.81
CA THR A 44 -24.58 6.79 -8.81
C THR A 44 -24.01 8.05 -8.18
N ALA A 45 -23.36 7.96 -7.02
CA ALA A 45 -22.77 9.12 -6.32
C ALA A 45 -21.72 9.90 -7.15
N PHE A 46 -20.97 9.22 -8.03
CA PHE A 46 -19.97 9.87 -8.90
C PHE A 46 -20.52 10.26 -10.28
N LYS A 47 -21.64 9.66 -10.73
CA LYS A 47 -22.29 10.00 -12.00
C LYS A 47 -23.31 11.12 -11.87
N THR A 48 -23.88 11.33 -10.68
CA THR A 48 -24.82 12.43 -10.45
C THR A 48 -24.12 13.76 -10.72
N PRO A 49 -24.73 14.66 -11.51
CA PRO A 49 -24.18 15.99 -11.72
C PRO A 49 -24.12 16.77 -10.41
N LEU A 50 -23.30 17.82 -10.37
CA LEU A 50 -23.29 18.72 -9.22
C LEU A 50 -24.59 19.53 -9.23
N THR A 51 -25.25 19.65 -8.09
CA THR A 51 -26.36 20.58 -7.90
C THR A 51 -25.81 21.99 -7.73
N GLU A 52 -26.62 23.01 -7.99
CA GLU A 52 -26.22 24.42 -7.88
C GLU A 52 -25.71 24.81 -6.47
N THR A 53 -26.12 24.04 -5.46
CA THR A 53 -25.76 24.24 -4.05
C THR A 53 -24.48 23.52 -3.61
N GLU A 54 -23.99 22.53 -4.38
CA GLU A 54 -22.83 21.72 -3.99
C GLU A 54 -21.60 22.09 -4.80
N THR A 55 -20.50 22.37 -4.09
CA THR A 55 -19.20 22.56 -4.75
C THR A 55 -18.49 21.22 -4.96
N LEU A 56 -17.60 21.18 -5.94
CA LEU A 56 -16.78 19.99 -6.23
C LEU A 56 -15.93 19.57 -5.03
N GLU A 57 -15.42 20.54 -4.29
CA GLU A 57 -14.61 20.33 -3.08
C GLU A 57 -15.42 19.65 -1.98
N GLN A 58 -16.66 20.07 -1.76
CA GLN A 58 -17.56 19.42 -0.79
C GLN A 58 -17.84 17.97 -1.18
N ARG A 59 -18.02 17.68 -2.48
CA ARG A 59 -18.24 16.30 -2.94
C ARG A 59 -16.99 15.43 -2.80
N LEU A 60 -15.80 16.01 -3.00
CA LEU A 60 -14.53 15.33 -2.73
C LEU A 60 -14.34 15.07 -1.23
N ALA A 61 -14.72 16.00 -0.36
CA ALA A 61 -14.69 15.81 1.09
C ALA A 61 -15.61 14.66 1.54
N LYS A 62 -16.86 14.63 1.04
CA LYS A 62 -17.79 13.50 1.27
C LYS A 62 -17.21 12.17 0.80
N ALA A 63 -16.51 12.15 -0.33
CA ALA A 63 -15.85 10.94 -0.83
C ALA A 63 -14.71 10.49 0.10
N ASP A 64 -13.97 11.41 0.71
CA ASP A 64 -12.93 11.11 1.69
C ASP A 64 -13.46 10.64 3.04
N GLU A 65 -14.57 11.21 3.51
CA GLU A 65 -15.30 10.71 4.68
C GLU A 65 -15.78 9.27 4.46
N ARG A 66 -16.42 9.01 3.31
CA ARG A 66 -16.86 7.66 2.93
C ARG A 66 -15.68 6.70 2.84
N ARG A 67 -14.54 7.16 2.32
CA ARG A 67 -13.32 6.35 2.28
C ARG A 67 -12.83 6.00 3.68
N SER A 68 -12.76 6.96 4.59
CA SER A 68 -12.34 6.74 5.98
C SER A 68 -13.24 5.72 6.67
N PHE A 69 -14.56 5.89 6.52
CA PHE A 69 -15.54 4.93 7.02
C PHE A 69 -15.33 3.53 6.45
N LEU A 70 -15.21 3.41 5.12
CA LEU A 70 -14.95 2.12 4.48
C LEU A 70 -13.66 1.48 4.99
N GLN A 71 -12.58 2.25 5.15
CA GLN A 71 -11.32 1.73 5.70
C GLN A 71 -11.46 1.20 7.13
N MET A 72 -12.33 1.79 7.94
CA MET A 72 -12.58 1.36 9.31
C MET A 72 -13.36 0.04 9.35
N ILE A 73 -14.35 -0.13 8.45
CA ILE A 73 -15.20 -1.33 8.44
C ILE A 73 -14.64 -2.46 7.58
N THR A 74 -13.82 -2.16 6.59
CA THR A 74 -13.15 -3.19 5.79
C THR A 74 -12.06 -3.83 6.64
N PRO A 75 -12.07 -5.16 6.80
CA PRO A 75 -10.97 -5.83 7.47
C PRO A 75 -9.67 -5.46 6.75
N LYS A 76 -8.66 -5.03 7.50
CA LYS A 76 -7.33 -4.82 6.94
C LYS A 76 -6.90 -6.16 6.37
N SER A 77 -6.87 -6.28 5.05
CA SER A 77 -6.17 -7.37 4.38
C SER A 77 -4.83 -7.47 5.07
N ALA A 78 -4.54 -8.61 5.71
CA ALA A 78 -3.19 -8.93 6.15
C ALA A 78 -2.31 -8.51 4.97
N SER A 79 -1.45 -7.52 5.22
CA SER A 79 -0.59 -6.97 4.18
C SER A 79 -0.02 -8.18 3.48
N GLN A 80 -0.42 -8.38 2.22
CA GLN A 80 0.08 -9.50 1.45
C GLN A 80 1.56 -9.20 1.34
N ASP A 81 2.31 -9.83 2.22
CA ASP A 81 3.67 -9.47 2.59
C ASP A 81 4.40 -9.22 1.28
N THR A 82 4.75 -7.96 1.07
CA THR A 82 5.16 -7.40 -0.22
C THR A 82 5.99 -8.43 -0.97
N LYS A 83 5.39 -9.08 -1.97
CA LYS A 83 5.91 -10.18 -2.82
C LYS A 83 7.43 -10.29 -2.79
N GLY A 84 7.91 -10.90 -1.73
CA GLY A 84 9.29 -10.96 -1.32
C GLY A 84 9.32 -11.95 -0.18
N GLY A 85 8.86 -13.17 -0.49
CA GLY A 85 8.91 -14.30 0.44
C GLY A 85 10.29 -14.32 1.07
N LYS A 86 10.34 -14.12 2.39
CA LYS A 86 11.57 -14.09 3.15
C LYS A 86 12.08 -15.53 3.21
N TRP A 87 12.84 -15.97 2.22
CA TRP A 87 13.34 -17.35 2.19
C TRP A 87 14.36 -17.55 3.31
N VAL A 88 14.10 -18.54 4.16
CA VAL A 88 15.04 -18.99 5.18
C VAL A 88 15.68 -20.29 4.70
N TYR A 89 17.00 -20.36 4.74
CA TYR A 89 17.76 -21.54 4.36
C TYR A 89 18.31 -22.23 5.60
N LYS A 90 18.14 -23.56 5.69
CA LYS A 90 18.77 -24.40 6.71
C LYS A 90 19.49 -25.53 6.00
N ASN A 91 20.79 -25.72 6.28
CA ASN A 91 21.62 -26.77 5.68
C ASN A 91 21.55 -26.82 4.14
N GLY A 92 21.54 -25.66 3.48
CA GLY A 92 21.48 -25.56 2.02
C GLY A 92 20.11 -25.80 1.39
N GLN A 93 19.08 -26.15 2.18
CA GLN A 93 17.71 -26.33 1.71
C GLN A 93 16.86 -25.10 2.04
N ARG A 94 16.02 -24.71 1.08
CA ARG A 94 15.05 -23.62 1.22
C ARG A 94 13.85 -24.10 2.03
N LEU A 95 13.55 -23.41 3.12
CA LEU A 95 12.33 -23.65 3.91
C LEU A 95 11.22 -22.74 3.40
N GLU A 96 10.07 -23.33 3.09
CA GLU A 96 8.88 -22.57 2.70
C GLU A 96 8.19 -21.98 3.94
N HIS A 97 7.84 -20.70 3.85
CA HIS A 97 7.08 -20.02 4.91
C HIS A 97 5.58 -20.25 4.68
N VAL A 98 4.94 -21.06 5.53
CA VAL A 98 3.50 -21.30 5.50
C VAL A 98 2.76 -20.39 6.51
N ASN A 99 3.15 -19.11 6.59
CA ASN A 99 2.69 -18.11 7.56
C ASN A 99 3.43 -18.13 8.91
N GLY A 100 4.32 -17.16 9.13
CA GLY A 100 4.99 -16.93 10.42
C GLY A 100 6.51 -17.13 10.41
N THR A 101 7.14 -17.02 11.59
CA THR A 101 8.57 -17.27 11.79
C THR A 101 8.84 -18.77 11.85
N VAL A 102 9.71 -19.29 10.98
CA VAL A 102 10.14 -20.70 11.02
C VAL A 102 10.96 -20.89 12.29
N ARG A 103 10.61 -21.89 13.12
CA ARG A 103 11.31 -22.23 14.35
C ARG A 103 11.95 -23.61 14.23
N ASP A 104 13.10 -23.79 14.85
CA ASP A 104 13.77 -25.09 14.94
C ASP A 104 13.07 -26.01 15.96
N SER A 105 13.46 -27.28 16.03
CA SER A 105 12.99 -28.24 17.04
C SER A 105 13.16 -27.75 18.48
N ASN A 106 14.12 -26.84 18.70
CA ASN A 106 14.39 -26.19 19.99
C ASN A 106 13.61 -24.88 20.20
N GLY A 107 12.62 -24.57 19.35
CA GLY A 107 11.78 -23.37 19.46
C GLY A 107 12.47 -22.04 19.08
N ARG A 108 13.74 -22.07 18.67
CA ARG A 108 14.49 -20.88 18.22
C ARG A 108 14.06 -20.49 16.81
N VAL A 109 13.91 -19.20 16.54
CA VAL A 109 13.60 -18.71 15.20
C VAL A 109 14.78 -18.99 14.27
N VAL A 110 14.54 -19.73 13.20
CA VAL A 110 15.50 -19.95 12.12
C VAL A 110 15.55 -18.67 11.31
N SER A 111 16.73 -18.05 11.27
CA SER A 111 17.02 -16.90 10.44
C SER A 111 18.27 -17.21 9.61
N ASN A 112 18.46 -16.50 8.50
CA ASN A 112 19.70 -16.57 7.71
C ASN A 112 20.90 -15.91 8.42
N TRP A 113 20.79 -15.74 9.75
CA TRP A 113 21.74 -15.05 10.57
C TRP A 113 22.71 -16.05 11.18
N ASP A 114 23.96 -16.05 10.73
CA ASP A 114 25.01 -16.96 11.21
C ASP A 114 25.68 -16.49 12.52
N GLY A 115 25.19 -15.39 13.12
CA GLY A 115 25.73 -14.83 14.36
C GLY A 115 26.98 -13.95 14.19
N LYS A 116 27.35 -13.54 12.96
CA LYS A 116 28.39 -12.51 12.73
C LYS A 116 27.96 -11.12 13.24
N ASN A 117 28.70 -10.05 12.96
CA ASN A 117 28.45 -8.74 13.61
C ASN A 117 27.23 -7.95 13.08
N LEU A 118 26.80 -8.10 11.82
CA LEU A 118 25.64 -7.38 11.26
C LEU A 118 24.69 -8.21 10.37
N ASP A 119 23.39 -8.23 10.71
CA ASP A 119 22.33 -8.96 9.98
C ASP A 119 22.22 -8.54 8.51
N PRO A 120 22.34 -9.46 7.52
CA PRO A 120 22.26 -9.14 6.10
C PRO A 120 21.00 -8.34 5.72
N ASP A 121 19.87 -8.62 6.36
CA ASP A 121 18.62 -7.89 6.11
C ASP A 121 18.65 -6.48 6.68
N SER A 122 19.30 -6.32 7.83
CA SER A 122 19.51 -5.01 8.45
C SER A 122 20.48 -4.15 7.62
N VAL A 123 21.56 -4.73 7.09
CA VAL A 123 22.49 -4.07 6.16
C VAL A 123 21.79 -3.68 4.85
N LYS A 124 20.97 -4.57 4.26
CA LYS A 124 20.20 -4.26 3.04
C LYS A 124 19.20 -3.13 3.26
N ARG A 125 18.45 -3.14 4.37
CA ARG A 125 17.50 -2.09 4.72
C ARG A 125 18.19 -0.73 4.91
N HIS A 126 19.32 -0.72 5.61
CA HIS A 126 20.14 0.49 5.79
C HIS A 126 20.62 1.06 4.44
N ASN A 127 21.19 0.22 3.57
CA ASN A 127 21.66 0.65 2.25
C ASN A 127 20.52 1.14 1.35
N HIS A 128 19.34 0.52 1.42
CA HIS A 128 18.17 1.00 0.70
C HIS A 128 17.71 2.37 1.19
N HIS A 129 17.75 2.61 2.50
CA HIS A 129 17.44 3.91 3.08
C HIS A 129 18.43 4.99 2.63
N LEU A 130 19.74 4.71 2.64
CA LEU A 130 20.76 5.61 2.11
C LEU A 130 20.52 5.95 0.64
N LYS A 131 20.17 4.96 -0.20
CA LYS A 131 19.83 5.19 -1.61
C LYS A 131 18.61 6.08 -1.78
N ARG A 132 17.57 5.92 -0.97
CA ARG A 132 16.37 6.78 -0.99
C ARG A 132 16.66 8.23 -0.60
N LEU A 133 17.59 8.41 0.35
CA LEU A 133 18.03 9.74 0.78
C LEU A 133 19.06 10.38 -0.17
N GLY A 134 19.45 9.70 -1.25
CA GLY A 134 20.40 10.23 -2.23
C GLY A 134 21.88 9.95 -1.90
N PHE A 135 22.19 9.29 -0.78
CA PHE A 135 23.53 8.84 -0.40
C PHE A 135 23.93 7.56 -1.15
N ARG A 136 23.80 7.57 -2.48
CA ARG A 136 24.13 6.42 -3.34
C ARG A 136 25.62 6.11 -3.35
N ASN A 137 26.43 7.16 -3.35
CA ASN A 137 27.88 7.11 -3.33
C ASN A 137 28.34 8.09 -2.24
N ASN A 138 29.31 7.70 -1.42
CA ASN A 138 29.95 8.59 -0.43
C ASN A 138 30.74 9.76 -1.08
N ALA A 139 30.42 10.17 -2.30
CA ALA A 139 31.04 11.29 -3.02
C ALA A 139 30.93 12.60 -2.22
N HIS A 140 29.77 12.85 -1.59
CA HIS A 140 29.57 14.01 -0.70
C HIS A 140 30.51 14.00 0.53
N ALA A 141 30.81 12.82 1.07
CA ALA A 141 31.72 12.64 2.20
C ALA A 141 33.21 12.56 1.79
N LYS A 142 33.47 12.38 0.49
CA LYS A 142 34.80 12.34 -0.13
C LYS A 142 35.18 13.67 -0.81
N GLY A 143 34.33 14.70 -0.72
CA GLY A 143 34.60 16.04 -1.25
C GLY A 143 34.59 16.13 -2.77
N ILE A 144 33.99 15.18 -3.48
CA ILE A 144 33.89 15.18 -4.94
C ILE A 144 32.47 15.67 -5.29
N PHE A 145 32.38 16.92 -5.73
CA PHE A 145 31.17 17.56 -6.26
C PHE A 145 31.15 17.50 -7.79
#